data_AF-A0A517SN98-F1
#
_entry.id   AF-A0A517SN98-F1
#
_cell.length_a   1.000
_cell.length_b   1.000
_cell.length_c   1.000
_cell.angle_alpha   90.00
_cell.angle_beta   90.00
_cell.angle_gamma   90.00
#
_symmetry.space_group_name_H-M   'P 1'
#
loop_
_entity.id
_entity.type
_entity.pdbx_description
1 polymer ?
#
loop_
_entity_poly.entity_id
_entity_poly.type
_entity_poly.pdbx_seq_one_letter_code
_entity_poly.pdbx_strand_id
1 'polypeptide(L)'
;MYSFDRQGRMDTHSTVTPSGSVETDYEYDNLGRLDTQTESNAAGQVVASYDYDVRPDGKRVSLSETHWFDDDADGVSEPTDGDNVRDASEVLQSQYDWTYDAAGRLTDEALNHWDDAVDVSESFVYDLTGNRVGLQRDAGNDSVVDQALTYEFDANDRLLHEYLDSDNNGGTDQTTVSHPAD
;
A
#
# COMPACT_ATOMS: atom_id res chain seq x y z
N MET A 1 -22.66 12.77 -3.16
CA MET A 1 -23.76 12.36 -2.24
C MET A 1 -23.25 11.20 -1.40
N TYR A 2 -23.65 11.07 -0.14
CA TYR A 2 -23.20 9.97 0.73
C TYR A 2 -24.40 9.09 1.10
N SER A 3 -24.20 7.79 1.11
CA SER A 3 -25.14 6.80 1.62
C SER A 3 -24.46 5.94 2.70
N PHE A 4 -25.28 5.36 3.57
CA PHE A 4 -24.81 4.55 4.67
C PHE A 4 -25.68 3.30 4.78
N ASP A 5 -25.05 2.19 5.18
CA ASP A 5 -25.73 0.94 5.43
C ASP A 5 -26.56 0.98 6.72
N ARG A 6 -27.19 -0.15 7.08
CA ARG A 6 -28.01 -0.26 8.30
C ARG A 6 -27.22 -0.20 9.61
N GLN A 7 -25.90 -0.36 9.54
CA GLN A 7 -24.98 -0.25 10.67
C GLN A 7 -24.36 1.16 10.77
N GLY A 8 -24.66 2.05 9.82
CA GLY A 8 -24.13 3.41 9.76
C GLY A 8 -22.73 3.50 9.15
N ARG A 9 -22.25 2.44 8.48
CA ARG A 9 -21.00 2.46 7.71
C ARG A 9 -21.26 3.05 6.33
N MET A 10 -20.24 3.66 5.72
CA MET A 10 -20.39 4.28 4.40
C MET A 10 -20.68 3.20 3.35
N ASP A 11 -21.75 3.33 2.59
CA ASP A 11 -22.17 2.35 1.58
C ASP A 11 -21.72 2.82 0.19
N THR A 12 -22.11 4.05 -0.18
CA THR A 12 -21.67 4.71 -1.41
C THR A 12 -21.34 6.19 -1.20
N HIS A 13 -20.44 6.70 -2.04
CA HIS A 13 -20.06 8.10 -2.10
C HIS A 13 -19.91 8.56 -3.54
N SER A 14 -20.64 9.60 -3.94
CA SER A 14 -20.52 10.22 -5.26
C SER A 14 -19.86 11.59 -5.22
N THR A 15 -18.81 11.76 -6.04
CA THR A 15 -18.10 13.02 -6.26
C THR A 15 -18.38 13.53 -7.67
N VAL A 16 -18.64 14.84 -7.81
CA VAL A 16 -18.78 15.49 -9.12
C VAL A 16 -17.52 16.28 -9.42
N THR A 17 -16.90 15.98 -10.54
CA THR A 17 -15.72 16.67 -11.09
C THR A 17 -16.12 17.42 -12.38
N PRO A 18 -15.27 18.31 -12.90
CA PRO A 18 -15.50 18.93 -14.21
C PRO A 18 -15.55 17.93 -15.38
N SER A 19 -14.95 16.76 -15.22
CA SER A 19 -14.88 15.69 -16.23
C SER A 19 -16.00 14.66 -16.12
N GLY A 20 -16.78 14.65 -15.04
CA GLY A 20 -17.88 13.71 -14.85
C GLY A 20 -18.23 13.51 -13.38
N SER A 21 -18.96 12.44 -13.07
CA SER A 21 -19.13 11.96 -11.69
C SER A 21 -18.37 10.66 -11.49
N VAL A 22 -17.83 10.50 -10.30
CA VAL A 22 -17.30 9.23 -9.82
C VAL A 22 -18.21 8.77 -8.69
N GLU A 23 -18.64 7.51 -8.74
CA GLU A 23 -19.30 6.82 -7.64
C GLU A 23 -18.32 5.84 -7.01
N THR A 24 -18.22 5.85 -5.70
CA THR A 24 -17.38 4.96 -4.92
C THR A 24 -18.28 4.08 -4.07
N ASP A 25 -18.16 2.76 -4.22
CA ASP A 25 -18.90 1.78 -3.44
C ASP A 25 -17.96 1.10 -2.44
N TYR A 26 -18.48 0.78 -1.25
CA TYR A 26 -17.72 0.16 -0.16
C TYR A 26 -18.38 -1.13 0.29
N GLU A 27 -17.67 -2.24 0.12
CA GLU A 27 -18.05 -3.54 0.64
C GLU A 27 -17.28 -3.86 1.91
N TYR A 28 -17.93 -4.57 2.82
CA TYR A 28 -17.36 -4.89 4.12
C TYR A 28 -17.49 -6.37 4.42
N ASP A 29 -16.51 -6.90 5.11
CA ASP A 29 -16.55 -8.25 5.60
C ASP A 29 -17.58 -8.43 6.72
N ASN A 30 -17.76 -9.69 7.15
CA ASN A 30 -18.70 -10.06 8.21
C ASN A 30 -18.39 -9.43 9.58
N LEU A 31 -17.18 -8.90 9.79
CA LEU A 31 -16.75 -8.26 11.04
C LEU A 31 -16.88 -6.74 11.02
N GLY A 32 -17.28 -6.14 9.90
CA GLY A 32 -17.45 -4.71 9.84
C GLY A 32 -16.36 -3.96 9.07
N ARG A 33 -15.35 -4.65 8.57
CA ARG A 33 -14.09 -4.05 8.08
C ARG A 33 -14.14 -3.92 6.56
N LEU A 34 -13.54 -2.87 6.02
CA LEU A 34 -13.51 -2.63 4.58
C LEU A 34 -12.83 -3.81 3.88
N ASP A 35 -13.53 -4.42 2.94
CA ASP A 35 -13.13 -5.61 2.18
C ASP A 35 -12.79 -5.20 0.75
N THR A 36 -13.72 -4.51 0.08
CA THR A 36 -13.50 -3.98 -1.26
C THR A 36 -13.99 -2.54 -1.37
N GLN A 37 -13.26 -1.71 -2.10
CA GLN A 37 -13.73 -0.41 -2.56
C GLN A 37 -13.65 -0.38 -4.08
N THR A 38 -14.73 0.00 -4.75
CA THR A 38 -14.75 0.17 -6.21
C THR A 38 -15.09 1.61 -6.57
N GLU A 39 -14.52 2.10 -7.66
CA GLU A 39 -14.83 3.41 -8.22
C GLU A 39 -15.35 3.25 -9.63
N SER A 40 -16.50 3.84 -9.92
CA SER A 40 -17.17 3.80 -11.22
C SER A 40 -17.35 5.21 -11.79
N ASN A 41 -17.19 5.34 -13.10
CA ASN A 41 -17.44 6.58 -13.81
C ASN A 41 -18.95 6.84 -13.98
N ALA A 42 -19.32 7.98 -14.59
CA ALA A 42 -20.72 8.36 -14.80
C ALA A 42 -21.52 7.41 -15.71
N ALA A 43 -20.83 6.57 -16.50
CA ALA A 43 -21.45 5.53 -17.34
C ALA A 43 -21.65 4.21 -16.58
N GLY A 44 -21.22 4.14 -15.31
CA GLY A 44 -21.30 2.95 -14.46
C GLY A 44 -20.19 1.93 -14.73
N GLN A 45 -19.11 2.35 -15.38
CA GLN A 45 -17.95 1.49 -15.62
C GLN A 45 -16.96 1.64 -14.47
N VAL A 46 -16.53 0.54 -13.87
CA VAL A 46 -15.47 0.49 -12.89
C VAL A 46 -14.17 0.97 -13.54
N VAL A 47 -13.52 1.90 -12.88
CA VAL A 47 -12.24 2.50 -13.26
C VAL A 47 -11.15 2.25 -12.23
N ALA A 48 -11.53 1.92 -10.99
CA ALA A 48 -10.59 1.46 -9.97
C ALA A 48 -11.23 0.49 -8.98
N SER A 49 -10.41 -0.40 -8.42
CA SER A 49 -10.80 -1.35 -7.38
C SER A 49 -9.65 -1.54 -6.40
N TYR A 50 -10.01 -1.67 -5.13
CA TYR A 50 -9.11 -1.88 -4.01
C TYR A 50 -9.63 -3.05 -3.19
N ASP A 51 -8.92 -4.16 -3.20
CA ASP A 51 -9.28 -5.40 -2.51
C ASP A 51 -8.34 -5.62 -1.32
N TYR A 52 -8.88 -5.71 -0.11
CA TYR A 52 -8.13 -5.71 1.14
C TYR A 52 -8.23 -7.05 1.88
N ASP A 53 -7.10 -7.71 2.10
CA ASP A 53 -7.05 -8.81 3.06
C ASP A 53 -6.74 -8.32 4.46
N VAL A 54 -7.52 -8.76 5.45
CA VAL A 54 -7.39 -8.32 6.84
C VAL A 54 -7.32 -9.51 7.82
N ARG A 55 -6.23 -9.56 8.60
CA ARG A 55 -6.04 -10.51 9.71
C ARG A 55 -7.14 -10.41 10.76
N PRO A 56 -7.39 -11.44 11.59
CA PRO A 56 -8.40 -11.40 12.65
C PRO A 56 -8.25 -10.26 13.67
N ASP A 57 -7.04 -9.71 13.85
CA ASP A 57 -6.75 -8.57 14.74
C ASP A 57 -7.02 -7.20 14.08
N GLY A 58 -7.49 -7.18 12.83
CA GLY A 58 -7.87 -5.97 12.10
C GLY A 58 -6.73 -5.33 11.30
N LYS A 59 -5.52 -5.91 11.29
CA LYS A 59 -4.41 -5.43 10.46
C LYS A 59 -4.56 -5.92 9.02
N ARG A 60 -4.32 -5.04 8.06
CA ARG A 60 -4.23 -5.41 6.64
C ARG A 60 -3.02 -6.31 6.43
N VAL A 61 -3.12 -7.28 5.54
CA VAL A 61 -1.99 -8.12 5.12
C VAL A 61 -1.74 -8.05 3.63
N SER A 62 -2.74 -7.67 2.85
CA SER A 62 -2.57 -7.40 1.43
C SER A 62 -3.50 -6.27 0.98
N LEU A 63 -3.14 -5.63 -0.13
CA LEU A 63 -4.03 -4.78 -0.92
C LEU A 63 -3.75 -5.06 -2.40
N SER A 64 -4.79 -5.43 -3.16
CA SER A 64 -4.73 -5.41 -4.63
C SER A 64 -5.40 -4.13 -5.13
N GLU A 65 -4.62 -3.27 -5.78
CA GLU A 65 -5.08 -2.06 -6.45
C GLU A 65 -5.13 -2.34 -7.95
N THR A 66 -6.29 -2.13 -8.58
CA THR A 66 -6.46 -2.25 -10.02
C THR A 66 -7.07 -0.98 -10.58
N HIS A 67 -6.48 -0.44 -11.64
CA HIS A 67 -7.01 0.67 -12.41
C HIS A 67 -7.32 0.21 -13.82
N TRP A 68 -8.47 0.62 -14.33
CA TRP A 68 -8.89 0.40 -15.70
C TRP A 68 -9.02 1.74 -16.42
N PHE A 69 -8.55 1.78 -17.65
CA PHE A 69 -8.71 2.93 -18.53
C PHE A 69 -9.18 2.48 -19.91
N ASP A 70 -9.52 3.47 -20.74
CA ASP A 70 -10.00 3.30 -22.10
C ASP A 70 -9.04 4.14 -22.97
N ASP A 71 -7.90 3.55 -23.35
CA ASP A 71 -6.83 4.25 -24.09
C ASP A 71 -7.21 4.41 -25.56
N ASP A 72 -7.98 3.46 -26.11
CA ASP A 72 -8.41 3.47 -27.51
C ASP A 72 -9.71 4.27 -27.75
N ALA A 73 -10.38 4.70 -26.67
CA ALA A 73 -11.61 5.47 -26.64
C ALA A 73 -12.81 4.75 -27.28
N ASP A 74 -12.86 3.42 -27.18
CA ASP A 74 -13.99 2.60 -27.65
C ASP A 74 -15.21 2.66 -26.72
N GLY A 75 -15.04 3.24 -25.53
CA GLY A 75 -16.08 3.40 -24.52
C GLY A 75 -16.25 2.19 -23.60
N VAL A 76 -15.26 1.30 -23.50
CA VAL A 76 -15.28 0.09 -22.68
C VAL A 76 -14.05 0.04 -21.76
N SER A 77 -14.17 0.55 -20.53
CA SER A 77 -13.14 0.35 -19.49
C SER A 77 -13.34 -0.93 -18.66
N GLU A 78 -14.27 -1.80 -19.05
CA GLU A 78 -14.76 -2.94 -18.27
C GLU A 78 -14.77 -4.24 -19.09
N PRO A 79 -14.68 -5.44 -18.49
CA PRO A 79 -15.09 -6.64 -19.18
C PRO A 79 -16.60 -6.57 -19.36
N THR A 80 -17.06 -6.18 -20.55
CA THR A 80 -18.47 -6.26 -20.88
C THR A 80 -18.91 -7.73 -20.84
N ASP A 81 -19.93 -7.97 -20.03
CA ASP A 81 -20.51 -9.25 -19.64
C ASP A 81 -20.51 -10.31 -20.78
N GLY A 82 -19.56 -11.25 -20.73
CA GLY A 82 -19.60 -12.50 -21.49
C GLY A 82 -18.41 -12.82 -22.41
N ASP A 83 -17.54 -11.86 -22.75
CA ASP A 83 -16.31 -12.11 -23.52
C ASP A 83 -15.11 -11.52 -22.77
N ASN A 84 -14.75 -12.21 -21.69
CA ASN A 84 -13.82 -11.82 -20.63
C ASN A 84 -12.35 -11.71 -21.12
N VAL A 85 -12.10 -10.98 -22.21
CA VAL A 85 -10.79 -10.65 -22.75
C VAL A 85 -10.53 -9.20 -22.41
N ARG A 86 -9.87 -8.99 -21.27
CA ARG A 86 -9.29 -7.69 -20.93
C ARG A 86 -8.23 -7.37 -21.98
N ASP A 87 -8.22 -6.17 -22.52
CA ASP A 87 -6.97 -5.68 -23.09
C ASP A 87 -6.00 -5.51 -21.92
N ALA A 88 -5.02 -6.40 -21.83
CA ALA A 88 -4.04 -6.36 -20.75
C ALA A 88 -3.23 -5.05 -20.75
N SER A 89 -3.24 -4.29 -21.86
CA SER A 89 -2.62 -2.97 -21.92
C SER A 89 -3.44 -1.86 -21.26
N GLU A 90 -4.69 -2.13 -20.88
CA GLU A 90 -5.63 -1.16 -20.28
C GLU A 90 -5.87 -1.37 -18.79
N VAL A 91 -5.05 -2.22 -18.17
CA VAL A 91 -5.14 -2.58 -16.76
C VAL A 91 -3.81 -2.33 -16.09
N LEU A 92 -3.82 -1.51 -15.04
CA LEU A 92 -2.67 -1.35 -14.15
C LEU A 92 -3.01 -2.01 -12.83
N GLN A 93 -2.20 -2.99 -12.43
CA GLN A 93 -2.37 -3.69 -11.17
C GLN A 93 -1.15 -3.51 -10.28
N SER A 94 -1.39 -3.19 -9.02
CA SER A 94 -0.35 -3.15 -7.99
C SER A 94 -0.78 -3.99 -6.79
N GLN A 95 0.18 -4.72 -6.23
CA GLN A 95 -0.02 -5.57 -5.07
C GLN A 95 0.86 -5.07 -3.94
N TYR A 96 0.23 -4.87 -2.78
CA TYR A 96 0.91 -4.57 -1.54
C TYR A 96 0.77 -5.77 -0.60
N ASP A 97 1.84 -6.08 0.13
CA ASP A 97 1.87 -7.14 1.13
C ASP A 97 2.49 -6.61 2.43
N TRP A 98 1.92 -6.99 3.58
CA TRP A 98 2.39 -6.58 4.90
C TRP A 98 2.49 -7.76 5.86
N THR A 99 3.65 -7.89 6.50
CA THR A 99 3.89 -8.89 7.55
C THR A 99 4.12 -8.22 8.90
N TYR A 100 3.67 -8.87 9.97
CA TYR A 100 3.79 -8.35 11.31
C TYR A 100 4.32 -9.41 12.26
N ASP A 101 5.07 -8.96 13.27
CA ASP A 101 5.46 -9.81 14.39
C ASP A 101 4.29 -10.13 15.33
N ALA A 102 4.58 -10.93 16.36
CA ALA A 102 3.60 -11.33 17.37
C ALA A 102 3.09 -10.17 18.24
N ALA A 103 3.83 -9.05 18.33
CA ALA A 103 3.39 -7.83 19.00
C ALA A 103 2.52 -6.95 18.07
N GLY A 104 2.40 -7.32 16.79
CA GLY A 104 1.63 -6.59 15.79
C GLY A 104 2.36 -5.41 15.16
N ARG A 105 3.70 -5.37 15.25
CA ARG A 105 4.55 -4.37 14.57
C ARG A 105 4.86 -4.84 13.16
N LEU A 106 4.86 -3.94 12.20
CA LEU A 106 5.13 -4.24 10.79
C LEU A 106 6.60 -4.66 10.64
N THR A 107 6.88 -5.86 10.17
CA THR A 107 8.25 -6.35 9.98
C THR A 107 8.67 -6.33 8.53
N ASP A 108 7.73 -6.42 7.61
CA ASP A 108 8.01 -6.46 6.18
C ASP A 108 6.87 -5.80 5.43
N GLU A 109 7.20 -5.01 4.42
CA GLU A 109 6.25 -4.58 3.41
C GLU A 109 6.83 -4.73 2.01
N ALA A 110 5.98 -5.04 1.05
CA ALA A 110 6.36 -5.13 -0.34
C ALA A 110 5.30 -4.49 -1.23
N LEU A 111 5.76 -3.80 -2.27
CA LEU A 111 4.99 -3.29 -3.38
C LEU A 111 5.51 -3.94 -4.65
N ASN A 112 4.65 -4.71 -5.31
CA ASN A 112 4.79 -5.12 -6.70
C ASN A 112 3.87 -4.21 -7.52
N HIS A 113 4.44 -3.20 -8.15
CA HIS A 113 3.75 -2.14 -8.85
C HIS A 113 3.50 -2.52 -10.31
N TRP A 114 2.59 -1.82 -11.00
CA TRP A 114 2.37 -2.06 -12.43
C TRP A 114 3.54 -1.57 -13.31
N ASP A 115 4.35 -0.66 -12.75
CA ASP A 115 5.64 -0.24 -13.29
C ASP A 115 6.73 -0.82 -12.41
N ASP A 116 7.38 -1.90 -12.87
CA ASP A 116 8.44 -2.64 -12.17
C ASP A 116 9.57 -1.73 -11.66
N ALA A 117 9.76 -0.54 -12.23
CA ALA A 117 10.77 0.42 -11.75
C ALA A 117 10.42 1.03 -10.38
N VAL A 118 9.18 0.87 -9.93
CA VAL A 118 8.65 1.36 -8.64
C VAL A 118 8.59 0.25 -7.60
N ASP A 119 8.80 -1.00 -7.99
CA ASP A 119 8.83 -2.15 -7.09
C ASP A 119 9.77 -1.89 -5.92
N VAL A 120 9.34 -2.31 -4.74
CA VAL A 120 10.14 -2.16 -3.54
C VAL A 120 9.71 -3.17 -2.49
N SER A 121 10.68 -3.73 -1.77
CA SER A 121 10.41 -4.34 -0.47
C SER A 121 11.26 -3.71 0.62
N GLU A 122 10.66 -3.59 1.80
CA GLU A 122 11.31 -3.07 2.99
C GLU A 122 11.12 -4.05 4.15
N SER A 123 12.18 -4.27 4.93
CA SER A 123 12.12 -5.06 6.16
C SER A 123 12.63 -4.26 7.34
N PHE A 124 12.01 -4.50 8.50
CA PHE A 124 12.18 -3.68 9.71
C PHE A 124 12.54 -4.55 10.90
N VAL A 125 13.52 -4.10 11.68
CA VAL A 125 13.93 -4.74 12.93
C VAL A 125 13.66 -3.78 14.08
N TYR A 126 13.09 -4.31 15.16
CA TYR A 126 12.77 -3.54 16.36
C TYR A 126 13.46 -4.11 17.59
N ASP A 127 13.77 -3.24 18.54
CA ASP A 127 14.14 -3.65 19.88
C ASP A 127 12.91 -4.10 20.72
N LEU A 128 13.11 -4.36 22.01
CA LEU A 128 12.05 -4.82 22.91
C LEU A 128 11.08 -3.70 23.34
N THR A 129 11.49 -2.44 23.25
CA THR A 129 10.64 -1.28 23.60
C THR A 129 9.84 -0.78 22.41
N GLY A 130 10.18 -1.22 21.18
CA GLY A 130 9.46 -0.90 19.96
C GLY A 130 10.14 0.14 19.09
N ASN A 131 11.38 0.54 19.40
CA ASN A 131 12.14 1.39 18.50
C ASN A 131 12.62 0.57 17.30
N ARG A 132 12.52 1.14 16.10
CA ARG A 132 13.09 0.54 14.89
C ARG A 132 14.60 0.72 14.94
N VAL A 133 15.34 -0.37 15.02
CA VAL A 133 16.81 -0.40 15.07
C VAL A 133 17.44 -0.75 13.72
N GLY A 134 16.65 -1.24 12.77
CA GLY A 134 17.11 -1.53 11.41
C GLY A 134 16.00 -1.38 10.37
N LEU A 135 16.39 -0.99 9.17
CA LEU A 135 15.58 -1.00 7.96
C LEU A 135 16.46 -1.51 6.81
N GLN A 136 15.98 -2.46 6.02
CA GLN A 136 16.60 -2.84 4.74
C GLN A 136 15.60 -2.57 3.62
N ARG A 137 16.09 -2.03 2.51
CA ARG A 137 15.30 -1.68 1.33
C ARG A 137 15.91 -2.34 0.10
N ASP A 138 15.07 -3.09 -0.61
CA ASP A 138 15.32 -3.75 -1.89
C ASP A 138 14.46 -3.02 -2.93
N ALA A 139 15.09 -2.17 -3.72
CA ALA A 139 14.48 -1.42 -4.79
C ALA A 139 14.47 -2.27 -6.06
N GLY A 140 13.28 -2.53 -6.60
CA GLY A 140 13.06 -3.50 -7.65
C GLY A 140 12.53 -4.85 -7.15
N ASN A 141 12.46 -5.05 -5.82
CA ASN A 141 11.92 -6.26 -5.19
C ASN A 141 12.54 -7.55 -5.77
N ASP A 142 13.86 -7.52 -6.02
CA ASP A 142 14.59 -8.60 -6.70
C ASP A 142 15.31 -9.54 -5.71
N SER A 143 15.01 -9.40 -4.43
CA SER A 143 15.63 -10.07 -3.29
C SER A 143 17.08 -9.66 -3.03
N VAL A 144 17.52 -8.52 -3.56
CA VAL A 144 18.81 -7.89 -3.26
C VAL A 144 18.57 -6.57 -2.52
N VAL A 145 19.06 -6.48 -1.29
CA VAL A 145 18.99 -5.24 -0.52
C VAL A 145 19.98 -4.22 -1.12
N ASP A 146 19.46 -3.08 -1.58
CA ASP A 146 20.25 -1.96 -2.10
C ASP A 146 20.65 -0.98 -1.01
N GLN A 147 19.84 -0.85 0.04
CA GLN A 147 20.03 0.15 1.07
C GLN A 147 19.73 -0.41 2.45
N ALA A 148 20.56 -0.03 3.42
CA ALA A 148 20.34 -0.36 4.83
C ALA A 148 20.42 0.90 5.69
N LEU A 149 19.51 1.00 6.66
CA LEU A 149 19.56 1.99 7.73
C LEU A 149 19.65 1.30 9.09
N THR A 150 20.47 1.84 9.98
CA THR A 150 20.50 1.46 11.39
C THR A 150 20.32 2.66 12.29
N TYR A 151 19.71 2.43 13.44
CA TYR A 151 19.30 3.49 14.35
C TYR A 151 19.81 3.23 15.76
N GLU A 152 20.29 4.27 16.42
CA GLU A 152 20.71 4.23 17.82
C GLU A 152 19.86 5.18 18.66
N PHE A 153 19.44 4.69 19.82
CA PHE A 153 18.62 5.44 20.77
C PHE A 153 19.33 5.53 22.12
N ASP A 154 19.05 6.59 22.87
CA ASP A 154 19.48 6.69 24.25
C ASP A 154 18.53 5.94 25.21
N ALA A 155 18.85 5.98 26.51
CA ALA A 155 18.07 5.30 27.54
C ALA A 155 16.65 5.84 27.75
N ASN A 156 16.29 6.96 27.10
CA ASN A 156 14.95 7.57 27.15
C ASN A 156 14.22 7.43 25.80
N ASP A 157 14.62 6.46 24.96
CA ASP A 157 14.06 6.20 23.62
C ASP A 157 14.15 7.41 22.67
N ARG A 158 15.15 8.29 22.86
CA ARG A 158 15.42 9.39 21.93
C ARG A 158 16.44 8.95 20.90
N LEU A 159 16.14 9.20 19.62
CA LEU A 159 17.08 8.93 18.53
C LEU A 159 18.37 9.74 18.73
N LEU A 160 19.52 9.08 18.63
CA LEU A 160 20.85 9.68 18.65
C LEU A 160 21.42 9.73 17.25
N HIS A 161 21.47 8.56 16.59
CA HIS A 161 22.05 8.39 15.27
C HIS A 161 21.14 7.62 14.33
N GLU A 162 21.15 8.03 13.08
CA GLU A 162 20.73 7.24 11.94
C GLU A 162 21.96 7.07 11.04
N TYR A 163 22.26 5.82 10.67
CA TYR A 163 23.35 5.48 9.76
C TYR A 163 22.75 4.88 8.49
N LEU A 164 23.07 5.50 7.36
CA LEU A 164 22.66 5.04 6.03
C LEU A 164 23.87 4.40 5.34
N ASP A 165 23.67 3.18 4.85
CA ASP A 165 24.48 2.47 3.86
C ASP A 165 23.64 2.44 2.57
N SER A 166 24.00 3.28 1.60
CA SER A 166 23.14 3.59 0.45
C SER A 166 23.30 2.62 -0.71
N ASP A 167 24.35 1.80 -0.69
CA ASP A 167 24.64 0.74 -1.67
C ASP A 167 24.79 -0.65 -1.01
N ASN A 168 24.45 -0.74 0.28
CA ASN A 168 24.51 -1.95 1.11
C ASN A 168 25.88 -2.66 1.03
N ASN A 169 26.97 -1.88 0.95
CA ASN A 169 28.33 -2.41 0.84
C ASN A 169 28.94 -2.79 2.19
N GLY A 170 28.21 -2.58 3.29
CA GLY A 170 28.62 -2.82 4.67
C GLY A 170 29.30 -1.60 5.32
N GLY A 171 29.33 -0.46 4.63
CA GLY A 171 29.90 0.80 5.09
C GLY A 171 28.81 1.85 5.34
N THR A 172 29.05 2.74 6.31
CA THR A 172 28.17 3.90 6.49
C THR A 172 28.55 5.02 5.55
N ASP A 173 27.63 5.41 4.67
CA ASP A 173 27.79 6.54 3.75
C ASP A 173 27.36 7.87 4.39
N GLN A 174 26.30 7.84 5.19
CA GLN A 174 25.75 9.03 5.83
C GLN A 174 25.38 8.76 7.29
N THR A 175 25.65 9.75 8.14
CA THR A 175 25.21 9.76 9.54
C THR A 175 24.39 11.02 9.81
N THR A 176 23.18 10.84 10.33
CA THR A 176 22.32 11.93 10.80
C THR A 176 22.26 11.90 12.33
N VAL A 177 22.58 13.02 12.98
CA VAL A 177 22.49 13.16 14.45
C VAL A 177 21.26 14.00 14.78
N SER A 178 20.33 13.44 15.54
CA SER A 178 19.08 14.14 15.85
C SER A 178 19.13 14.87 17.19
N HIS A 179 19.80 14.33 18.22
CA HIS A 179 20.01 15.00 19.50
C HIS A 179 21.47 14.85 19.98
N PRO A 180 22.15 15.93 20.42
CA PRO A 180 23.41 15.79 21.14
C PRO A 180 23.14 15.07 22.48
N ALA A 181 24.00 14.11 22.81
CA ALA A 181 24.00 13.49 24.14
C ALA A 181 24.32 14.56 25.18
N ASP A 182 23.30 15.04 25.91
CA ASP A 182 23.44 15.87 27.12
C ASP A 182 23.71 15.00 28.34
#